data_AF-K5W0L6-F1
#
_entry.id   AF-K5W0L6-F1
#
_cell.length_a   1.000
_cell.length_b   1.000
_cell.length_c   1.000
_cell.angle_alpha   90.00
_cell.angle_beta   90.00
_cell.angle_gamma   90.00
#
_symmetry.space_group_name_H-M   'P 1'
#
loop_
_entity.id
_entity.type
_entity.pdbx_description
1 polymer ?
#
loop_
_entity_poly.entity_id
_entity_poly.type
_entity_poly.pdbx_seq_one_letter_code
_entity_poly.pdbx_strand_id
1 'polypeptide(L)'
;MLPDHPRLYRSLLRELTRAAPSKPNRTIVSNLRALLEQSRLQDARNALLFLKSQREHQTLVERYNPLSSLTEQERIRKTANRVGLDVPKASTT
;
A
#
# COMPACT_ATOMS: atom_id res chain seq x y z
N MET A 1 27.19 12.54 -3.03
CA MET A 1 27.71 11.21 -3.43
C MET A 1 26.58 10.46 -4.12
N LEU A 2 26.78 9.98 -5.36
CA LEU A 2 25.81 9.09 -6.00
C LEU A 2 25.88 7.73 -5.29
N PRO A 3 24.75 7.05 -4.98
CA PRO A 3 24.81 5.71 -4.42
C PRO A 3 25.50 4.76 -5.42
N ASP A 4 26.36 3.86 -4.93
CA ASP A 4 27.18 2.92 -5.73
C ASP A 4 26.36 2.03 -6.70
N HIS A 5 25.03 2.02 -6.55
CA HIS A 5 24.10 1.25 -7.37
C HIS A 5 22.93 2.10 -7.90
N PRO A 6 23.15 2.93 -8.94
CA PRO A 6 22.14 3.86 -9.45
C PRO A 6 20.93 3.16 -10.10
N ARG A 7 21.13 1.96 -10.68
CA ARG A 7 20.05 1.17 -11.27
C ARG A 7 19.06 0.67 -10.21
N LEU A 8 19.59 0.15 -9.10
CA LEU A 8 18.79 -0.35 -7.98
C LEU A 8 18.01 0.78 -7.30
N TYR A 9 18.65 1.93 -7.09
CA TYR A 9 18.00 3.11 -6.55
C TYR A 9 16.82 3.56 -7.43
N ARG A 10 17.03 3.64 -8.75
CA ARG A 10 15.97 4.04 -9.69
C ARG A 10 14.83 3.03 -9.75
N SER A 11 15.12 1.72 -9.70
CA SER A 11 14.06 0.72 -9.64
C SER A 11 13.24 0.81 -8.36
N LEU A 12 13.89 1.07 -7.21
CA LEU A 12 13.21 1.27 -5.93
C LEU A 12 12.27 2.47 -5.98
N LEU A 13 12.75 3.62 -6.45
CA LEU A 13 11.92 4.81 -6.55
C LEU A 13 10.73 4.62 -7.51
N ARG A 14 10.97 3.96 -8.65
CA ARG A 14 9.91 3.65 -9.63
C ARG A 14 8.86 2.71 -9.05
N GLU A 15 9.26 1.66 -8.37
CA GLU A 15 8.31 0.75 -7.72
C GLU A 15 7.56 1.43 -6.57
N LEU A 16 8.23 2.28 -5.78
CA LEU A 16 7.57 3.07 -4.74
C LEU A 16 6.48 3.98 -5.33
N THR A 17 6.76 4.65 -6.45
CA THR A 17 5.75 5.47 -7.14
C THR A 17 4.63 4.65 -7.77
N ARG A 18 4.86 3.38 -8.11
CA ARG A 18 3.83 2.48 -8.66
C ARG A 18 2.96 1.85 -7.60
N ALA A 19 3.54 1.55 -6.43
CA ALA A 19 2.84 0.89 -5.35
C ALA A 19 2.02 1.87 -4.50
N ALA A 20 2.36 3.16 -4.49
CA ALA A 20 1.65 4.18 -3.73
C ALA A 20 0.57 4.88 -4.58
N PRO A 21 -0.62 5.16 -4.01
CA PRO A 21 -1.67 5.92 -4.70
C PRO A 21 -1.34 7.42 -4.83
N SER A 22 -0.35 7.92 -4.10
CA SER A 22 0.04 9.33 -4.07
C SER A 22 1.57 9.48 -4.12
N LYS A 23 2.03 10.73 -4.32
CA LYS A 23 3.45 11.06 -4.36
C LYS A 23 4.15 10.57 -3.08
N PRO A 24 5.27 9.83 -3.20
CA PRO A 24 5.94 9.29 -2.04
C PRO A 24 6.46 10.41 -1.14
N ASN A 25 6.30 10.24 0.18
CA ASN A 25 6.80 11.18 1.16
C ASN A 25 8.33 11.34 1.02
N ARG A 26 8.82 12.58 1.05
CA ARG A 26 10.25 12.93 0.97
C ARG A 26 11.09 12.18 2.00
N THR A 27 10.55 11.93 3.19
CA THR A 27 11.23 11.15 4.25
C THR A 27 11.44 9.70 3.87
N ILE A 28 10.49 9.07 3.17
CA ILE A 28 10.65 7.69 2.70
C ILE A 28 11.76 7.63 1.64
N VAL A 29 11.78 8.60 0.73
CA VAL A 29 12.80 8.71 -0.32
C VAL A 29 14.20 8.93 0.28
N SER A 30 14.33 9.74 1.33
CA SER A 30 15.61 9.92 2.04
C SER A 30 16.04 8.66 2.79
N ASN A 31 15.11 7.93 3.42
CA ASN A 31 15.44 6.68 4.11
C ASN A 31 15.92 5.60 3.13
N LEU A 32 15.26 5.47 1.97
CA LEU A 32 15.71 4.55 0.91
C LEU A 32 17.09 4.92 0.38
N ARG A 33 17.39 6.23 0.26
CA ARG A 33 18.74 6.70 -0.09
C ARG A 33 19.76 6.30 0.97
N ALA A 34 19.46 6.54 2.26
CA ALA A 34 20.35 6.19 3.36
C ALA A 34 20.63 4.67 3.42
N LEU A 35 19.64 3.81 3.13
CA LEU A 35 19.83 2.36 3.06
C LEU A 35 20.87 1.95 2.01
N LEU A 36 20.87 2.62 0.86
CA LEU A 36 21.84 2.39 -0.22
C LEU A 36 23.22 2.97 0.10
N GLU A 37 23.29 4.11 0.78
CA GLU A 37 24.55 4.72 1.22
C GLU A 37 25.25 3.87 2.29
N GLN A 38 24.50 3.16 3.13
CA GLN A 38 25.03 2.21 4.10
C GLN A 38 25.45 0.86 3.48
N SER A 39 25.49 0.75 2.15
CA SER A 39 25.85 -0.48 1.41
C SER A 39 24.99 -1.71 1.76
N ARG A 40 23.77 -1.51 2.28
CA ARG A 40 22.84 -2.59 2.63
C ARG A 40 22.07 -3.08 1.40
N LEU A 41 22.80 -3.65 0.45
CA LEU A 41 22.25 -4.04 -0.86
C LEU A 41 21.17 -5.11 -0.76
N GLN A 42 21.29 -6.03 0.20
CA GLN A 42 20.27 -7.04 0.43
C GLN A 42 18.98 -6.40 0.94
N ASP A 43 19.06 -5.47 1.89
CA ASP A 43 17.88 -4.74 2.39
C ASP A 43 17.21 -3.94 1.27
N ALA A 44 17.99 -3.30 0.41
CA ALA A 44 17.47 -2.59 -0.76
C ALA A 44 16.75 -3.52 -1.75
N ARG A 45 17.26 -4.74 -1.97
CA ARG A 45 16.60 -5.77 -2.79
C ARG A 45 15.34 -6.30 -2.12
N ASN A 46 15.36 -6.53 -0.82
CA ASN A 46 14.21 -6.96 -0.04
C ASN A 46 13.10 -5.91 -0.06
N ALA A 47 13.44 -4.63 0.10
CA ALA A 47 12.50 -3.53 -0.03
C ALA A 47 11.89 -3.47 -1.43
N LEU A 48 12.70 -3.68 -2.49
CA LEU A 48 12.19 -3.73 -3.86
C LEU A 48 11.21 -4.89 -4.06
N LEU A 49 11.52 -6.07 -3.53
CA LEU A 49 10.65 -7.24 -3.58
C LEU A 49 9.34 -6.98 -2.84
N PHE A 50 9.42 -6.42 -1.63
CA PHE A 50 8.26 -6.07 -0.82
C PHE A 50 7.33 -5.07 -1.53
N LEU A 51 7.87 -4.03 -2.16
CA LEU A 51 7.06 -3.05 -2.90
C LEU A 51 6.33 -3.69 -4.08
N LYS A 52 6.98 -4.63 -4.78
CA LYS A 52 6.34 -5.39 -5.87
C LYS A 52 5.23 -6.30 -5.34
N SER A 53 5.47 -7.04 -4.26
CA SER A 53 4.47 -7.91 -3.66
C SER A 53 3.31 -7.13 -3.07
N GLN A 54 3.54 -5.93 -2.52
CA GLN A 54 2.49 -5.06 -2.02
C GLN A 54 1.52 -4.62 -3.13
N ARG A 55 2.04 -4.27 -4.31
CA ARG A 55 1.22 -3.92 -5.46
C ARG A 55 0.38 -5.11 -5.94
N GLU A 56 1.00 -6.28 -6.05
CA GLU A 56 0.31 -7.50 -6.45
C GLU A 56 -0.77 -7.89 -5.45
N HIS A 57 -0.45 -7.84 -4.15
CA HIS A 57 -1.41 -8.06 -3.08
C HIS A 57 -2.62 -7.13 -3.21
N GLN A 58 -2.38 -5.83 -3.45
CA GLN A 58 -3.47 -4.88 -3.67
C GLN A 58 -4.36 -5.27 -4.86
N THR A 59 -3.77 -5.66 -5.99
CA THR A 59 -4.52 -6.14 -7.16
C THR A 59 -5.34 -7.40 -6.86
N LEU A 60 -4.80 -8.33 -6.07
CA LEU A 60 -5.50 -9.55 -5.68
C LEU A 60 -6.65 -9.26 -4.72
N VAL A 61 -6.45 -8.36 -3.75
CA VAL A 61 -7.50 -7.91 -2.82
C VAL A 61 -8.63 -7.24 -3.58
N GLU A 62 -8.33 -6.33 -4.51
CA GLU A 62 -9.35 -5.65 -5.32
C GLU A 62 -10.17 -6.64 -6.17
N ARG A 63 -9.54 -7.71 -6.69
CA ARG A 63 -10.21 -8.72 -7.52
C ARG A 63 -11.09 -9.68 -6.73
N TYR A 64 -10.57 -10.21 -5.62
CA TYR A 64 -11.21 -11.31 -4.90
C TYR A 64 -11.95 -10.86 -3.64
N ASN A 65 -11.68 -9.66 -3.14
CA ASN A 65 -12.33 -9.09 -1.96
C ASN A 65 -12.74 -7.63 -2.17
N PRO A 66 -13.68 -7.33 -3.09
CA PRO A 66 -14.14 -5.96 -3.34
C PRO A 66 -14.90 -5.34 -2.16
N LEU A 67 -15.20 -6.12 -1.11
CA LEU A 67 -15.82 -5.63 0.13
C LEU A 67 -14.77 -5.18 1.16
N SER A 68 -13.47 -5.38 0.90
CA SER A 68 -12.40 -5.02 1.85
C SER A 68 -12.26 -3.51 2.07
N SER A 69 -12.72 -2.69 1.11
CA SER A 69 -12.68 -1.23 1.21
C SER A 69 -13.92 -0.65 1.91
N LEU A 70 -14.91 -1.48 2.24
CA LEU A 70 -16.11 -1.01 2.94
C LEU A 70 -15.81 -0.81 4.41
N THR A 71 -16.31 0.29 4.94
CA THR A 71 -16.37 0.48 6.38
C THR A 71 -17.32 -0.55 7.00
N GLU A 72 -17.11 -0.88 8.28
CA GLU A 72 -17.96 -1.84 8.98
C GLU A 72 -19.45 -1.45 8.94
N GLN A 73 -19.73 -0.15 9.01
CA GLN A 73 -21.09 0.41 8.90
C GLN A 73 -21.74 0.11 7.53
N GLU A 74 -20.99 0.29 6.44
CA GLU A 74 -21.49 -0.02 5.09
C GLU A 74 -21.69 -1.53 4.89
N ARG A 75 -20.84 -2.35 5.52
CA ARG A 75 -20.95 -3.81 5.51
C ARG A 75 -22.21 -4.26 6.24
N ILE A 76 -22.49 -3.72 7.42
CA ILE A 76 -23.73 -3.98 8.18
C ILE A 76 -24.94 -3.58 7.34
N ARG A 77 -24.92 -2.41 6.70
CA ARG A 77 -26.01 -1.93 5.84
C ARG A 77 -26.24 -2.78 4.60
N LYS A 78 -25.18 -3.17 3.88
CA LYS A 78 -25.31 -4.09 2.74
C LYS A 78 -25.85 -5.45 3.17
N THR A 79 -25.53 -5.91 4.37
CA THR A 79 -26.03 -7.17 4.91
C THR A 79 -27.51 -7.07 5.29
N ALA A 80 -27.93 -6.00 5.95
CA ALA A 80 -29.33 -5.74 6.24
C ALA A 80 -30.18 -5.65 4.96
N ASN A 81 -29.67 -4.95 3.94
CA ASN A 81 -30.36 -4.82 2.65
C ASN A 81 -30.55 -6.18 1.93
N ARG A 82 -29.69 -7.18 2.17
CA ARG A 82 -29.86 -8.53 1.57
C ARG A 82 -31.15 -9.22 2.02
N VAL A 83 -31.67 -8.87 3.20
CA VAL A 83 -32.91 -9.42 3.77
C VAL A 83 -34.06 -8.41 3.75
N GLY A 84 -33.90 -7.29 3.03
CA GLY A 84 -34.92 -6.23 2.96
C GLY A 84 -35.05 -5.40 4.24
N LEU A 85 -34.03 -5.40 5.11
CA LEU A 85 -33.98 -4.60 6.34
C LEU A 85 -33.07 -3.38 6.15
N ASP A 86 -33.39 -2.26 6.80
CA ASP A 86 -32.48 -1.09 6.90
C ASP A 86 -31.87 -1.00 8.29
N VAL A 87 -30.66 -0.46 8.38
CA VAL A 87 -29.94 -0.36 9.66
C VAL A 87 -30.50 0.82 10.45
N PRO A 88 -30.88 0.63 11.73
CA PRO A 88 -31.32 1.74 12.56
C PRO A 88 -30.20 2.78 12.72
N LYS A 89 -30.55 4.06 12.60
CA LYS A 89 -29.61 5.14 12.92
C LYS A 89 -29.29 5.04 14.40
N ALA A 90 -27.99 4.99 14.74
CA ALA A 90 -27.55 4.96 16.13
C ALA A 90 -28.22 6.11 16.89
N SER A 91 -28.99 5.79 17.93
CA SER A 91 -29.63 6.77 18.78
C SER A 91 -28.54 7.54 19.53
N THR A 92 -28.24 8.75 19.07
CA THR A 92 -27.42 9.68 19.83
C THR A 92 -28.19 10.03 21.11
N THR A 93 -27.72 9.56 22.26
CA THR A 93 -28.17 9.97 23.60
C THR A 93 -27.08 10.81 24.23
#